data_AF-A0A7S2BQ32-F1
#
_entry.id   AF-A0A7S2BQ32-F1
#
_cell.length_a   1.000
_cell.length_b   1.000
_cell.length_c   1.000
_cell.angle_alpha   90.00
_cell.angle_beta   90.00
_cell.angle_gamma   90.00
#
_symmetry.space_group_name_H-M   'P 1'
#
loop_
_entity.id
_entity.type
_entity.pdbx_description
1 polymer ?
#
loop_
_entity_poly.entity_id
_entity_poly.type
_entity_poly.pdbx_seq_one_letter_code
_entity_poly.pdbx_strand_id
1 'polypeptide(L)'
;GRDGPPRVIMVLPLRSGLDPQPFLSAIHAAATRASTTRNNPVEDCFTAVFENLKARWHVTCCHSWAEPMEFLKCAATADVIVPLIAAEEGCEEVVDEDGLRALALLRAQGMPAVVAALYNLQSISPKHGAELKRKASRFVNDEFGEHAKLVPCTVTTCTATIMEDGDGSGGGGVRAGKDSNLNR
;
A
#
# COMPACT_ATOMS: atom_id res chain seq x y z
N GLY A 1 13.52 8.07 -10.60
CA GLY A 1 14.48 7.57 -11.61
C GLY A 1 15.71 6.95 -10.95
N ARG A 2 16.52 6.19 -11.69
CA ARG A 2 17.64 5.39 -11.15
C ARG A 2 18.68 6.19 -10.36
N ASP A 3 18.94 7.44 -10.77
CA ASP A 3 19.95 8.31 -10.13
C ASP A 3 19.34 9.33 -9.13
N GLY A 4 18.01 9.33 -9.00
CA GLY A 4 17.30 10.18 -8.04
C GLY A 4 17.18 9.53 -6.65
N PRO A 5 16.68 10.26 -5.65
CA PRO A 5 16.41 9.68 -4.33
C PRO A 5 15.49 8.44 -4.44
N PRO A 6 15.66 7.43 -3.57
CA PRO A 6 14.76 6.29 -3.55
C PRO A 6 13.34 6.76 -3.22
N ARG A 7 12.35 6.12 -3.82
CA ARG A 7 10.95 6.29 -3.44
C ARG A 7 10.68 5.53 -2.15
N VAL A 8 10.10 6.19 -1.16
CA VAL A 8 9.80 5.60 0.15
C VAL A 8 8.45 4.90 0.11
N ILE A 9 8.45 3.59 0.34
CA ILE A 9 7.27 2.74 0.35
C ILE A 9 7.08 2.23 1.78
N MET A 10 5.93 2.52 2.36
CA MET A 10 5.55 2.01 3.67
C MET A 10 4.52 0.89 3.51
N VAL A 11 4.87 -0.31 3.97
CA VAL A 11 3.94 -1.44 4.06
C VAL A 11 3.23 -1.37 5.41
N LEU A 12 1.90 -1.42 5.36
CA LEU A 12 1.05 -1.34 6.54
C LEU A 12 0.13 -2.57 6.60
N PRO A 13 0.49 -3.60 7.39
CA PRO A 13 -0.46 -4.62 7.82
C PRO A 13 -1.74 -3.97 8.35
N LEU A 14 -2.90 -4.48 7.93
CA LEU A 14 -4.21 -3.98 8.39
C LEU A 14 -4.88 -4.86 9.45
N ARG A 15 -4.19 -5.92 9.90
CA ARG A 15 -4.68 -6.84 10.93
C ARG A 15 -3.57 -7.19 11.91
N SER A 16 -3.94 -7.33 13.17
CA SER A 16 -3.08 -7.84 14.24
C SER A 16 -2.64 -9.26 13.92
N GLY A 17 -1.35 -9.52 14.03
CA GLY A 17 -0.78 -10.86 13.78
C GLY A 17 -0.65 -11.23 12.30
N LEU A 18 -0.99 -10.34 11.38
CA LEU A 18 -0.68 -10.50 9.96
C LEU A 18 0.84 -10.45 9.78
N ASP A 19 1.42 -11.52 9.25
CA ASP A 19 2.85 -11.58 8.93
C ASP A 19 3.12 -10.99 7.53
N PRO A 20 3.80 -9.83 7.42
CA PRO A 20 4.14 -9.23 6.14
C PRO A 20 5.42 -9.81 5.54
N GLN A 21 6.18 -10.66 6.26
CA GLN A 21 7.45 -11.20 5.76
C GLN A 21 7.36 -11.89 4.41
N PRO A 22 6.33 -12.70 4.09
CA PRO A 22 6.20 -13.30 2.77
C PRO A 22 6.05 -12.24 1.66
N PHE A 23 5.33 -11.15 1.95
CA PHE A 23 5.14 -10.03 1.02
C PHE A 23 6.43 -9.23 0.82
N LEU A 24 7.14 -8.92 1.91
CA LEU A 24 8.42 -8.20 1.87
C LEU A 24 9.49 -9.03 1.16
N SER A 25 9.57 -10.32 1.45
CA SER A 25 10.47 -11.27 0.79
C SER A 25 10.20 -11.37 -0.71
N ALA A 26 8.94 -11.36 -1.12
CA ALA A 26 8.55 -11.31 -2.51
C ALA A 26 9.08 -10.05 -3.22
N ILE A 27 8.89 -8.87 -2.62
CA ILE A 27 9.42 -7.61 -3.16
C ILE A 27 10.95 -7.68 -3.26
N HIS A 28 11.61 -8.17 -2.21
CA HIS A 28 13.06 -8.33 -2.17
C HIS A 28 13.57 -9.27 -3.26
N ALA A 29 12.91 -10.41 -3.48
CA ALA A 29 13.27 -11.38 -4.51
C ALA A 29 13.01 -10.89 -5.94
N ALA A 30 12.01 -10.02 -6.13
CA ALA A 30 11.72 -9.39 -7.42
C ALA A 30 12.72 -8.29 -7.80
N ALA A 31 13.47 -7.76 -6.83
CA ALA A 31 14.45 -6.70 -7.07
C ALA A 31 15.66 -7.24 -7.82
N THR A 32 16.20 -6.46 -8.76
CA THR A 32 17.47 -6.78 -9.43
C THR A 32 18.63 -6.74 -8.45
N ARG A 33 18.58 -5.78 -7.52
CA ARG A 33 19.52 -5.66 -6.40
C ARG A 33 18.73 -5.23 -5.17
N ALA A 34 18.94 -5.90 -4.04
CA ALA A 34 18.37 -5.51 -2.78
C ALA A 34 19.45 -5.48 -1.69
N SER A 35 19.36 -4.50 -0.80
CA SER A 35 20.30 -4.32 0.31
C SER A 35 19.52 -4.02 1.58
N THR A 36 19.68 -4.86 2.58
CA THR A 36 19.11 -4.65 3.91
C THR A 36 19.96 -3.63 4.67
N THR A 37 19.32 -2.62 5.25
CA THR A 37 19.98 -1.63 6.09
C THR A 37 20.23 -2.25 7.48
N ARG A 38 21.41 -2.85 7.66
CA ARG A 38 21.77 -3.70 8.82
C ARG A 38 21.97 -2.95 10.16
N ASN A 39 21.57 -1.68 10.26
CA ASN A 39 21.98 -0.80 11.36
C ASN A 39 20.89 -0.48 12.39
N ASN A 40 19.66 -1.00 12.24
CA ASN A 40 18.62 -0.81 13.26
C ASN A 40 17.94 -2.15 13.57
N PRO A 41 17.95 -2.65 14.81
CA PRO A 41 17.33 -3.91 15.18
C PRO A 41 15.79 -3.91 15.13
N VAL A 42 15.18 -2.81 14.69
CA VAL A 42 13.71 -2.60 14.72
C VAL A 42 13.03 -2.85 13.38
N GLU A 43 13.70 -2.86 12.22
CA GLU A 43 12.94 -2.66 10.97
C GLU A 43 13.24 -3.64 9.85
N ASP A 44 12.17 -4.30 9.39
CA ASP A 44 12.03 -4.92 8.08
C ASP A 44 12.06 -3.87 6.96
N CYS A 45 13.20 -3.19 6.89
CA CYS A 45 13.50 -2.15 5.94
C CYS A 45 14.61 -2.60 4.98
N PHE A 46 14.45 -2.28 3.71
CA PHE A 46 15.47 -2.56 2.71
C PHE A 46 15.36 -1.58 1.55
N THR A 47 16.47 -1.40 0.86
CA THR A 47 16.49 -0.68 -0.41
C THR A 47 16.48 -1.70 -1.55
N ALA A 48 15.53 -1.57 -2.47
CA ALA A 48 15.38 -2.42 -3.64
C ALA A 48 15.56 -1.60 -4.93
N VAL A 49 16.34 -2.12 -5.86
CA VAL A 49 16.55 -1.56 -7.20
C VAL A 49 15.91 -2.48 -8.22
N PHE A 50 14.98 -1.94 -9.00
CA PHE A 50 14.28 -2.63 -10.08
C PHE A 50 14.80 -2.08 -11.41
N GLU A 51 15.75 -2.77 -12.03
CA GLU A 51 16.43 -2.25 -13.22
C GLU A 51 15.54 -2.18 -14.44
N ASN A 52 14.70 -3.21 -14.62
CA ASN A 52 13.63 -3.27 -15.61
C ASN A 52 12.64 -2.11 -15.49
N LEU A 53 12.40 -1.65 -14.27
CA LEU A 53 11.50 -0.56 -13.95
C LEU A 53 12.21 0.80 -13.86
N LYS A 54 13.55 0.86 -13.99
CA LYS A 54 14.36 2.07 -13.77
C LYS A 54 14.06 2.78 -12.44
N ALA A 55 13.72 2.01 -11.41
CA ALA A 55 13.31 2.51 -10.10
C ALA A 55 14.18 2.01 -8.96
N ARG A 56 14.18 2.80 -7.89
CA ARG A 56 14.82 2.48 -6.61
C ARG A 56 13.84 2.80 -5.49
N TRP A 57 13.56 1.82 -4.64
CA TRP A 57 12.62 1.92 -3.53
C TRP A 57 13.34 1.74 -2.21
N HIS A 58 12.91 2.50 -1.22
CA HIS A 58 13.21 2.25 0.19
C HIS A 58 11.92 1.73 0.82
N VAL A 59 11.88 0.44 1.12
CA VAL A 59 10.71 -0.22 1.70
C VAL A 59 10.87 -0.25 3.20
N THR A 60 9.83 0.11 3.92
CA THR A 60 9.71 0.00 5.38
C THR A 60 8.41 -0.72 5.72
N CYS A 61 8.38 -1.44 6.84
CA CYS A 61 7.17 -2.09 7.32
C CYS A 61 6.93 -1.73 8.78
N CYS A 62 5.72 -1.28 9.11
CA CYS A 62 5.34 -0.92 10.47
C CYS A 62 4.39 -1.97 11.04
N HIS A 63 4.88 -2.75 12.01
CA HIS A 63 4.16 -3.89 12.61
C HIS A 63 3.40 -3.51 13.88
N SER A 64 3.78 -2.39 14.50
CA SER A 64 3.26 -1.99 15.81
C SER A 64 2.50 -0.69 15.69
N TRP A 65 1.20 -0.76 15.98
CA TRP A 65 0.35 0.41 16.16
C TRP A 65 0.34 0.89 17.62
N ALA A 66 1.07 0.21 18.51
CA ALA A 66 1.13 0.51 19.93
C ALA A 66 1.75 1.90 20.20
N GLU A 67 2.57 2.40 19.27
CA GLU A 67 3.17 3.73 19.34
C GLU A 67 2.73 4.59 18.15
N PRO A 68 1.54 5.23 18.23
CA PRO A 68 0.98 6.02 17.14
C PRO A 68 1.94 7.08 16.57
N MET A 69 2.78 7.66 17.42
CA MET A 69 3.73 8.70 17.00
C MET A 69 4.87 8.18 16.15
N GLU A 70 5.33 6.95 16.37
CA GLU A 70 6.38 6.34 15.53
C GLU A 70 5.80 5.98 14.17
N PHE A 71 4.63 5.33 14.17
CA PHE A 71 3.84 5.04 12.98
C PHE A 71 3.62 6.28 12.09
N LEU A 72 3.16 7.39 12.68
CA LEU A 72 2.89 8.62 11.93
C LEU A 72 4.17 9.30 11.42
N LYS A 73 5.31 9.15 12.12
CA LYS A 73 6.60 9.64 11.61
C LYS A 73 7.05 8.83 10.38
N CYS A 74 6.93 7.51 10.42
CA CYS A 74 7.21 6.66 9.26
C CYS A 74 6.30 7.05 8.09
N ALA A 75 5.00 7.13 8.34
CA ALA A 75 4.00 7.50 7.33
C ALA A 75 4.25 8.90 6.73
N ALA A 76 4.69 9.87 7.52
CA ALA A 76 5.00 11.23 7.06
C ALA A 76 6.08 11.28 5.97
N THR A 77 6.96 10.29 5.94
CA THR A 77 8.08 10.21 5.01
C THR A 77 7.80 9.31 3.81
N ALA A 78 6.67 8.59 3.83
CA ALA A 78 6.29 7.67 2.77
C ALA A 78 5.76 8.42 1.55
N ASP A 79 6.32 8.12 0.38
CA ASP A 79 5.74 8.55 -0.90
C ASP A 79 4.49 7.72 -1.23
N VAL A 80 4.48 6.45 -0.80
CA VAL A 80 3.36 5.51 -0.97
C VAL A 80 3.15 4.70 0.29
N ILE A 81 1.89 4.59 0.70
CA ILE A 81 1.45 3.60 1.69
C ILE A 81 0.82 2.42 0.96
N VAL A 82 1.21 1.23 1.37
CA VAL A 82 0.70 -0.05 0.87
C VAL A 82 -0.05 -0.73 2.00
N PRO A 83 -1.36 -0.47 2.17
CA PRO A 83 -2.20 -1.23 3.07
C PRO A 83 -2.21 -2.69 2.63
N LEU A 84 -1.79 -3.58 3.51
CA LEU A 84 -1.61 -4.99 3.25
C LEU A 84 -2.76 -5.80 3.85
N ILE A 85 -3.50 -6.46 2.98
CA ILE A 85 -4.64 -7.33 3.30
C ILE A 85 -4.24 -8.76 2.96
N ALA A 86 -4.31 -9.66 3.96
CA ALA A 86 -4.02 -11.07 3.78
C ALA A 86 -5.28 -11.87 3.41
N ALA A 87 -5.13 -12.77 2.46
CA ALA A 87 -6.05 -13.87 2.29
C ALA A 87 -5.66 -15.03 3.20
N GLU A 88 -6.49 -15.28 4.23
CA GLU A 88 -6.31 -16.33 5.21
C GLU A 88 -7.63 -17.11 5.35
N GLU A 89 -7.55 -18.44 5.38
CA GLU A 89 -8.73 -19.28 5.55
C GLU A 89 -9.32 -19.07 6.95
N GLY A 90 -10.65 -18.94 7.03
CA GLY A 90 -11.35 -18.70 8.30
C GLY A 90 -11.32 -17.25 8.78
N CYS A 91 -10.66 -16.33 8.05
CA CYS A 91 -10.73 -14.92 8.35
C CYS A 91 -11.89 -14.24 7.60
N GLU A 92 -12.86 -13.71 8.35
CA GLU A 92 -14.03 -13.05 7.76
C GLU A 92 -13.84 -11.55 7.53
N GLU A 93 -12.91 -10.94 8.27
CA GLU A 93 -12.60 -9.51 8.31
C GLU A 93 -11.30 -9.19 7.58
N VAL A 94 -11.32 -8.17 6.73
CA VAL A 94 -10.13 -7.73 5.96
C VAL A 94 -9.24 -6.76 6.74
N VAL A 95 -9.78 -6.12 7.78
CA VAL A 95 -9.15 -5.14 8.65
C VAL A 95 -9.73 -5.33 10.06
N ASP A 96 -8.92 -5.17 11.10
CA ASP A 96 -9.39 -5.19 12.48
C ASP A 96 -9.52 -3.77 13.07
N GLU A 97 -9.95 -3.64 14.32
CA GLU A 97 -10.13 -2.34 14.97
C GLU A 97 -8.86 -1.49 14.99
N ASP A 98 -7.70 -2.11 15.21
CA ASP A 98 -6.44 -1.39 15.30
C ASP A 98 -5.94 -0.96 13.91
N GLY A 99 -6.16 -1.78 12.87
CA GLY A 99 -5.99 -1.37 11.48
C GLY A 99 -6.87 -0.18 11.11
N LEU A 100 -8.15 -0.18 11.53
CA LEU A 100 -9.05 0.96 11.34
C LEU A 100 -8.56 2.22 12.06
N ARG A 101 -8.03 2.09 13.29
CA ARG A 101 -7.43 3.21 14.04
C ARG A 101 -6.20 3.76 13.31
N ALA A 102 -5.31 2.90 12.82
CA ALA A 102 -4.14 3.31 12.06
C ALA A 102 -4.54 4.11 10.81
N LEU A 103 -5.53 3.64 10.05
CA LEU A 103 -6.06 4.36 8.89
C LEU A 103 -6.74 5.69 9.26
N ALA A 104 -7.46 5.76 10.37
CA ALA A 104 -8.02 7.02 10.88
C ALA A 104 -6.93 8.05 11.19
N LEU A 105 -5.83 7.62 11.81
CA LEU A 105 -4.68 8.50 12.09
C LEU A 105 -3.99 8.98 10.82
N LEU A 106 -3.78 8.10 9.82
CA LEU A 106 -3.22 8.51 8.52
C LEU A 106 -4.08 9.54 7.80
N ARG A 107 -5.40 9.35 7.82
CA ARG A 107 -6.34 10.32 7.24
C ARG A 107 -6.24 11.68 7.93
N ALA A 108 -6.13 11.71 9.26
CA ALA A 108 -5.99 12.93 10.02
C ALA A 108 -4.67 13.67 9.73
N GLN A 109 -3.58 12.93 9.49
CA GLN A 109 -2.27 13.50 9.17
C GLN A 109 -2.17 14.03 7.73
N GLY A 110 -2.97 13.47 6.81
CA GLY A 110 -2.83 13.67 5.38
C GLY A 110 -2.21 12.43 4.75
N MET A 111 -3.03 11.68 4.02
CA MET A 111 -2.67 10.38 3.49
C MET A 111 -1.83 10.53 2.20
N PRO A 112 -0.64 9.91 2.13
CA PRO A 112 0.14 9.80 0.88
C PRO A 112 -0.61 9.00 -0.20
N ALA A 113 0.04 8.79 -1.35
CA ALA A 113 -0.52 7.90 -2.36
C ALA A 113 -0.74 6.48 -1.78
N VAL A 114 -1.89 5.87 -2.10
CA VAL A 114 -2.28 4.56 -1.56
C VAL A 114 -2.38 3.55 -2.68
N VAL A 115 -1.73 2.39 -2.50
CA VAL A 115 -1.91 1.21 -3.34
C VAL A 115 -2.16 0.02 -2.43
N ALA A 116 -3.40 -0.46 -2.37
CA ALA A 116 -3.74 -1.58 -1.50
C ALA A 116 -3.29 -2.90 -2.10
N ALA A 117 -2.68 -3.75 -1.26
CA ALA A 117 -2.16 -5.05 -1.65
C ALA A 117 -3.00 -6.16 -1.03
N LEU A 118 -3.54 -7.05 -1.87
CA LEU A 118 -4.19 -8.30 -1.43
C LEU A 118 -3.26 -9.47 -1.70
N TYR A 119 -2.63 -10.01 -0.66
CA TYR A 119 -1.66 -11.10 -0.80
C TYR A 119 -2.24 -12.45 -0.35
N ASN A 120 -1.54 -13.52 -0.70
CA ASN A 120 -1.83 -14.90 -0.29
C ASN A 120 -3.15 -15.51 -0.82
N LEU A 121 -3.78 -14.96 -1.87
CA LEU A 121 -5.02 -15.51 -2.45
C LEU A 121 -4.91 -16.97 -2.90
N GLN A 122 -3.69 -17.46 -3.16
CA GLN A 122 -3.43 -18.83 -3.60
C GLN A 122 -3.58 -19.86 -2.48
N SER A 123 -3.54 -19.44 -1.20
CA SER A 123 -3.63 -20.35 -0.06
C SER A 123 -5.06 -20.66 0.37
N ILE A 124 -6.07 -20.07 -0.28
CA ILE A 124 -7.48 -20.23 0.07
C ILE A 124 -8.29 -20.75 -1.12
N SER A 125 -9.45 -21.35 -0.83
CA SER A 125 -10.32 -21.86 -1.90
C SER A 125 -10.72 -20.74 -2.89
N PRO A 126 -10.88 -21.02 -4.19
CA PRO A 126 -11.27 -20.01 -5.17
C PRO A 126 -12.58 -19.29 -4.83
N LYS A 127 -13.52 -19.99 -4.18
CA LYS A 127 -14.79 -19.44 -3.71
C LYS A 127 -14.57 -18.40 -2.61
N HIS A 128 -13.78 -18.74 -1.58
CA HIS A 128 -13.45 -17.82 -0.49
C HIS A 128 -12.59 -16.65 -1.00
N GLY A 129 -11.65 -16.90 -1.91
CA GLY A 129 -10.81 -15.85 -2.51
C GLY A 129 -11.60 -14.82 -3.31
N ALA A 130 -12.61 -15.24 -4.07
CA ALA A 130 -13.50 -14.32 -4.78
C ALA A 130 -14.31 -13.43 -3.83
N GLU A 131 -14.82 -14.00 -2.74
CA GLU A 131 -15.56 -13.25 -1.73
C GLU A 131 -14.66 -12.25 -1.00
N LEU A 132 -13.48 -12.67 -0.57
CA LEU A 132 -12.54 -11.82 0.12
C LEU A 132 -12.05 -10.68 -0.78
N LYS A 133 -11.73 -10.97 -2.04
CA LYS A 133 -11.36 -9.94 -3.03
C LYS A 133 -12.46 -8.89 -3.18
N ARG A 134 -13.73 -9.31 -3.21
CA ARG A 134 -14.88 -8.39 -3.26
C ARG A 134 -14.99 -7.56 -1.98
N LYS A 135 -14.81 -8.16 -0.80
CA LYS A 135 -14.80 -7.46 0.50
C LYS A 135 -13.67 -6.43 0.55
N ALA A 136 -12.45 -6.85 0.24
CA ALA A 136 -11.26 -5.99 0.19
C ALA A 136 -11.44 -4.83 -0.81
N SER A 137 -12.01 -5.09 -1.99
CA SER A 137 -12.23 -4.04 -2.98
C SER A 137 -13.26 -3.00 -2.52
N ARG A 138 -14.33 -3.44 -1.85
CA ARG A 138 -15.31 -2.52 -1.25
C ARG A 138 -14.65 -1.66 -0.17
N PHE A 139 -13.96 -2.32 0.76
CA PHE A 139 -13.23 -1.64 1.82
C PHE A 139 -12.25 -0.59 1.28
N VAL A 140 -11.45 -0.94 0.26
CA VAL A 140 -10.49 0.00 -0.33
C VAL A 140 -11.19 1.19 -1.00
N ASN A 141 -12.29 0.94 -1.72
CA ASN A 141 -13.06 2.02 -2.33
C ASN A 141 -13.73 2.92 -1.30
N ASP A 142 -14.25 2.35 -0.21
CA ASP A 142 -14.93 3.08 0.85
C ASP A 142 -13.93 3.92 1.66
N GLU A 143 -12.75 3.39 1.98
CA GLU A 143 -11.75 4.09 2.80
C GLU A 143 -10.86 5.07 2.02
N PHE A 144 -10.52 4.75 0.77
CA PHE A 144 -9.54 5.50 -0.02
C PHE A 144 -10.11 6.14 -1.28
N GLY A 145 -11.38 5.91 -1.60
CA GLY A 145 -12.08 6.47 -2.76
C GLY A 145 -11.86 5.69 -4.07
N GLU A 146 -12.53 6.14 -5.14
CA GLU A 146 -12.55 5.44 -6.45
C GLU A 146 -11.19 5.36 -7.15
N HIS A 147 -10.21 6.15 -6.74
CA HIS A 147 -8.88 6.17 -7.34
C HIS A 147 -7.93 5.15 -6.70
N ALA A 148 -8.31 4.54 -5.57
CA ALA A 148 -7.49 3.58 -4.88
C ALA A 148 -7.52 2.22 -5.60
N LYS A 149 -6.35 1.69 -5.94
CA LYS A 149 -6.23 0.40 -6.60
C LYS A 149 -5.99 -0.71 -5.58
N LEU A 150 -6.81 -1.75 -5.65
CA LEU A 150 -6.54 -3.03 -5.00
C LEU A 150 -5.79 -3.93 -5.99
N VAL A 151 -4.57 -4.29 -5.65
CA VAL A 151 -3.71 -5.14 -6.47
C VAL A 151 -3.64 -6.54 -5.86
N PRO A 152 -4.10 -7.59 -6.58
CA PRO A 152 -3.83 -8.95 -6.18
C PRO A 152 -2.31 -9.20 -6.29
N CYS A 153 -1.64 -9.36 -5.16
CA CYS A 153 -0.21 -9.58 -5.14
C CYS A 153 0.11 -11.04 -5.43
N THR A 154 0.45 -11.29 -6.70
CA THR A 154 1.57 -12.18 -6.99
C THR A 154 2.86 -11.35 -6.97
N VAL A 155 4.00 -11.98 -6.66
CA VAL A 155 5.32 -11.33 -6.52
C VAL A 155 5.62 -10.33 -7.65
N THR A 156 5.20 -10.63 -8.87
CA THR A 156 5.47 -9.85 -10.08
C THR A 156 4.47 -8.71 -10.33
N THR A 157 3.22 -8.84 -9.87
CA THR A 157 2.14 -7.88 -10.21
C THR A 157 2.21 -6.61 -9.35
N CYS A 158 2.58 -6.73 -8.08
CA CYS A 158 2.53 -5.59 -7.16
C CYS A 158 3.63 -4.56 -7.40
N THR A 159 4.78 -4.98 -7.93
CA THR A 159 5.88 -4.05 -8.23
C THR A 159 5.55 -3.11 -9.41
N ALA A 160 4.83 -3.61 -10.42
CA ALA A 160 4.46 -2.81 -11.58
C ALA A 160 3.38 -1.75 -11.26
N THR A 161 2.34 -2.09 -10.50
CA THR A 161 1.24 -1.15 -10.23
C THR A 161 1.63 -0.03 -9.26
N ILE A 162 2.46 -0.31 -8.26
CA ILE A 162 2.99 0.72 -7.33
C ILE A 162 3.79 1.80 -8.10
N MET A 163 4.37 1.46 -9.25
CA MET A 163 5.08 2.41 -10.13
C MET A 163 4.13 3.31 -10.92
N GLU A 164 3.13 2.72 -11.59
CA GLU A 164 2.26 3.44 -12.53
C GLU A 164 1.46 4.55 -11.85
N ASP A 165 1.02 4.33 -10.62
CA ASP A 165 0.26 5.34 -9.86
C ASP A 165 1.13 6.41 -9.20
N GLY A 166 2.46 6.24 -9.27
CA GLY A 166 3.40 7.25 -8.78
C GLY A 166 3.75 8.37 -9.74
N ASP A 167 3.59 8.15 -11.04
CA ASP A 167 3.84 9.18 -12.06
C ASP A 167 2.60 10.08 -12.30
N GLY A 168 1.57 9.93 -11.46
CA GLY A 168 0.35 10.74 -11.41
C GLY A 168 0.62 12.19 -11.01
N SER A 169 1.09 12.96 -11.98
CA SER A 169 1.05 14.42 -12.00
C SER A 169 -0.33 14.90 -11.55
N GLY A 170 -0.39 15.64 -10.44
CA GLY A 170 -1.57 16.37 -9.99
C GLY A 170 -2.00 17.40 -11.04
N GLY A 171 -2.80 16.97 -12.00
CA GLY A 171 -3.51 17.82 -12.96
C GLY A 171 -4.94 18.03 -12.48
N GLY A 172 -5.10 18.79 -11.40
CA GLY A 172 -6.40 19.33 -10.98
C GLY A 172 -6.91 20.32 -12.02
N GLY A 173 -7.45 19.81 -13.12
CA GLY A 173 -8.20 20.59 -14.09
C GLY A 173 -9.56 20.94 -13.49
N VAL A 174 -9.64 22.10 -12.85
CA VAL A 174 -10.89 22.77 -12.50
C VAL A 174 -11.71 22.91 -13.79
N ARG A 175 -12.70 22.03 -13.99
CA ARG A 175 -13.76 22.27 -14.96
C ARG A 175 -14.61 23.40 -14.41
N ALA A 176 -14.38 24.60 -14.94
CA ALA A 176 -15.26 25.75 -14.77
C ALA A 176 -16.71 25.31 -15.00
N GLY A 177 -17.54 25.56 -13.98
CA GLY A 177 -18.97 25.32 -14.02
C GLY A 177 -19.61 26.08 -15.18
N LYS A 178 -20.54 25.40 -15.85
CA LYS A 178 -21.47 26.01 -16.81
C LYS A 178 -22.29 27.07 -16.09
N ASP A 179 -22.11 28.32 -16.50
CA ASP A 179 -23.02 29.40 -16.16
C ASP A 179 -24.41 29.12 -16.77
N SER A 180 -25.36 29.04 -15.84
CA SER A 180 -26.71 29.59 -15.89
C SER A 180 -27.54 29.46 -17.18
N ASN A 181 -28.57 28.63 -17.05
CA ASN A 181 -29.92 28.89 -17.54
C ASN A 181 -30.27 30.39 -17.54
N LEU A 182 -30.62 30.93 -18.70
CA LEU A 182 -31.54 32.07 -18.80
C LEU A 182 -32.74 31.65 -19.65
N ASN A 183 -33.84 31.38 -18.97
CA ASN A 183 -35.18 31.30 -19.53
C ASN A 183 -35.80 32.70 -19.41
N ARG A 184 -36.06 33.36 -20.54
CA ARG A 184 -37.24 34.21 -20.79
C ARG A 184 -37.26 34.68 -22.24
#